data_AF-A0A957QYA0-F1
#
_entry.id   AF-A0A957QYA0-F1
#
_cell.length_a   1.000
_cell.length_b   1.000
_cell.length_c   1.000
_cell.angle_alpha   90.00
_cell.angle_beta   90.00
_cell.angle_gamma   90.00
#
_symmetry.space_group_name_H-M   'P 1'
#
loop_
_entity.id
_entity.type
_entity.pdbx_description
1 polymer ?
#
loop_
_entity_poly.entity_id
_entity_poly.type
_entity_poly.pdbx_seq_one_letter_code
_entity_poly.pdbx_strand_id
1 'polypeptide(L)'
;MPQPARREKAWMTTPILTTKLYIPQPRPHLVVREQLLAQLDEGLAGKLTLVSAPAGFGKTTLVAAWVDRLDRPVTWLSLDEGDSDLNRFLTYLVTALQALAPGVGLGLPATLNTPQPPPIDAALTGLINELSALPQASLLVLDDYHNLDSVMVDQALGFLVEHLPPQLHLVITTREDPPLPLARLRARRQLSELRLADLRFAPHETTHFLNQVMGLQLTTAQIEALDGRTEGWIAGLQLAALSLQRQSDSAAFIHTFSGSHHFVLDYLVSEVLEGQPAEVQRFLLHTAILDRLCGPLCDALLPELNGAGQATLAALEAANLFIVPLDNERRWYRYHHLFADLLRQRLGQKAADLPAELHRRASRWHEENGLEIAAFHHAAAANDFASAERLIEGGGMPLHFRGGVAPVLHWLASLPPERLDEYPSLWTAYASVLLVTGQEAAVEPTLAAAEAALAPLPANATTNDLRGRVAAIRSTLAATRQQIPALISHSQQALALLKPANLAFRTSTNWKLGYAFQLQGDHQAARQAYNEVVGTGQITGNVIFTAMALLGLGTMAHEDGDLRRAKQHFSESLT
;
A
#
# COMPACT_ATOMS: atom_id res chain seq x y z
N MET A 1 18.55 0.79 -77.67
CA MET A 1 18.01 1.38 -76.43
C MET A 1 17.03 0.39 -75.82
N PRO A 2 17.39 -0.37 -74.78
CA PRO A 2 16.44 -1.20 -74.07
C PRO A 2 15.67 -0.39 -73.02
N GLN A 3 14.37 -0.68 -72.91
CA GLN A 3 13.44 -0.13 -71.93
C GLN A 3 13.95 -0.35 -70.48
N PRO A 4 13.74 0.61 -69.56
CA PRO A 4 14.00 0.37 -68.16
C PRO A 4 12.95 -0.60 -67.62
N ALA A 5 13.42 -1.75 -67.14
CA ALA A 5 12.64 -2.72 -66.40
C ALA A 5 11.87 -2.02 -65.26
N ARG A 6 10.55 -2.19 -65.25
CA ARG A 6 9.71 -1.88 -64.09
C ARG A 6 10.31 -2.60 -62.89
N ARG A 7 10.74 -1.83 -61.90
CA ARG A 7 11.01 -2.33 -60.54
C ARG A 7 9.69 -2.87 -59.99
N GLU A 8 9.47 -4.17 -60.16
CA GLU A 8 8.61 -4.95 -59.26
C GLU A 8 9.21 -4.78 -57.87
N LYS A 9 8.61 -3.90 -57.06
CA LYS A 9 8.94 -3.76 -55.65
C LYS A 9 8.47 -5.04 -54.95
N ALA A 10 9.43 -5.93 -54.75
CA ALA A 10 9.33 -7.15 -53.99
C ALA A 10 8.84 -6.87 -52.55
N TRP A 11 7.61 -7.31 -52.25
CA TRP A 11 7.18 -7.72 -50.91
C TRP A 11 7.17 -9.25 -50.81
N MET A 12 7.96 -9.94 -51.64
CA MET A 12 8.30 -11.33 -51.34
C MET A 12 8.97 -11.35 -49.97
N THR A 13 8.26 -11.95 -49.01
CA THR A 13 8.74 -12.40 -47.70
C THR A 13 9.24 -11.30 -46.78
N THR A 14 8.34 -10.57 -46.10
CA THR A 14 8.68 -10.19 -44.71
C THR A 14 8.80 -11.51 -43.95
N PRO A 15 10.01 -11.92 -43.53
CA PRO A 15 10.19 -13.22 -42.92
C PRO A 15 9.40 -13.27 -41.61
N ILE A 16 8.46 -14.20 -41.53
CA ILE A 16 7.64 -14.41 -40.34
C ILE A 16 8.45 -15.23 -39.36
N LEU A 17 8.66 -14.67 -38.17
CA LEU A 17 9.20 -15.41 -37.04
C LEU A 17 8.13 -16.38 -36.51
N THR A 18 8.19 -17.64 -36.96
CA THR A 18 7.16 -18.66 -36.66
C THR A 18 7.02 -18.98 -35.18
N THR A 19 8.05 -18.75 -34.36
CA THR A 19 7.98 -18.97 -32.91
C THR A 19 6.98 -18.06 -32.21
N LYS A 20 6.59 -16.92 -32.83
CA LYS A 20 5.53 -16.05 -32.31
C LYS A 20 4.14 -16.67 -32.41
N LEU A 21 3.99 -17.68 -33.28
CA LEU A 21 2.73 -18.37 -33.53
C LEU A 21 2.58 -19.66 -32.72
N TYR A 22 3.59 -20.02 -31.92
CA TYR A 22 3.55 -21.23 -31.11
C TYR A 22 2.77 -21.00 -29.82
N ILE A 23 1.86 -21.93 -29.53
CA ILE A 23 1.19 -22.00 -28.23
C ILE A 23 2.24 -22.42 -27.19
N PRO A 24 2.49 -21.61 -26.14
CA PRO A 24 3.41 -21.97 -25.08
C PRO A 24 3.00 -23.29 -24.43
N GLN A 25 3.95 -24.22 -24.27
CA GLN A 25 3.67 -25.50 -23.63
C GLN A 25 3.46 -25.32 -22.12
N PRO A 26 2.36 -25.83 -21.54
CA PRO A 26 2.16 -25.84 -20.09
C PRO A 26 3.32 -26.55 -19.39
N ARG A 27 3.76 -26.02 -18.24
CA ARG A 27 4.81 -26.69 -17.45
C ARG A 27 4.25 -27.98 -16.83
N PRO A 28 5.06 -29.05 -16.69
CA PRO A 28 4.60 -30.34 -16.15
C PRO A 28 4.02 -30.29 -14.73
N HIS A 29 4.49 -29.34 -13.91
CA HIS A 29 4.06 -29.17 -12.51
C HIS A 29 3.35 -27.82 -12.35
N LEU A 30 2.29 -27.60 -13.13
CA LEU A 30 1.48 -26.39 -13.03
C LEU A 30 0.43 -26.51 -11.91
N VAL A 31 0.25 -25.44 -11.14
CA VAL A 31 -0.91 -25.31 -10.24
C VAL A 31 -2.14 -25.05 -11.09
N VAL A 32 -3.07 -26.01 -11.10
CA VAL A 32 -4.31 -25.90 -11.88
C VAL A 32 -5.29 -24.99 -11.16
N ARG A 33 -5.78 -23.97 -11.87
CA ARG A 33 -6.67 -22.93 -11.34
C ARG A 33 -8.11 -23.10 -11.83
N GLU A 34 -8.76 -24.18 -11.38
CA GLU A 34 -10.05 -24.64 -11.93
C GLU A 34 -11.14 -23.55 -11.98
N GLN A 35 -11.19 -22.66 -10.98
CA GLN A 35 -12.17 -21.56 -10.96
C GLN A 35 -11.94 -20.56 -12.10
N LEU A 36 -10.69 -20.21 -12.40
CA LEU A 36 -10.37 -19.30 -13.50
C LEU A 36 -10.57 -19.98 -14.85
N LEU A 37 -10.27 -21.28 -14.96
CA LEU A 37 -10.54 -22.06 -16.18
C LEU A 37 -12.05 -22.09 -16.49
N ALA A 38 -12.89 -22.33 -15.47
CA ALA A 38 -14.34 -22.28 -15.64
C ALA A 38 -14.83 -20.88 -16.07
N GLN A 39 -14.25 -19.79 -15.54
CA GLN A 39 -14.57 -18.43 -15.98
C GLN A 39 -14.16 -18.16 -17.42
N LEU A 40 -13.05 -18.73 -17.89
CA LEU A 40 -12.65 -18.67 -19.30
C LEU A 40 -13.62 -19.44 -20.20
N ASP A 41 -14.09 -20.61 -19.75
CA ASP A 41 -15.11 -21.40 -20.46
C ASP A 41 -16.45 -20.64 -20.57
N GLU A 42 -16.91 -20.03 -19.48
CA GLU A 42 -18.09 -19.16 -19.49
C GLU A 42 -17.91 -17.96 -20.44
N GLY A 43 -16.69 -17.41 -20.49
CA GLY A 43 -16.32 -16.30 -21.36
C GLY A 43 -16.46 -16.58 -22.85
N LEU A 44 -16.44 -17.85 -23.27
CA LEU A 44 -16.61 -18.26 -24.68
C LEU A 44 -17.97 -17.87 -25.26
N ALA A 45 -18.97 -17.59 -24.43
CA ALA A 45 -20.27 -17.06 -24.87
C ALA A 45 -20.18 -15.62 -25.40
N GLY A 46 -19.13 -14.88 -25.04
CA GLY A 46 -18.85 -13.52 -25.48
C GLY A 46 -17.95 -13.45 -26.72
N LYS A 47 -17.60 -12.23 -27.12
CA LYS A 47 -16.68 -11.95 -28.23
C LYS A 47 -15.22 -11.89 -27.79
N LEU A 48 -14.99 -11.32 -26.61
CA LEU A 48 -13.66 -11.00 -26.10
C LEU A 48 -13.50 -11.50 -24.67
N THR A 49 -12.41 -12.20 -24.42
CA THR A 49 -11.87 -12.44 -23.07
C THR A 49 -10.62 -11.59 -22.89
N LEU A 50 -10.62 -10.73 -21.87
CA LEU A 50 -9.49 -9.87 -21.53
C LEU A 50 -8.83 -10.36 -20.24
N VAL A 51 -7.56 -10.75 -20.32
CA VAL A 51 -6.73 -11.14 -19.17
C VAL A 51 -5.71 -10.02 -18.93
N SER A 52 -5.99 -9.17 -17.93
CA SER A 52 -5.25 -7.91 -17.70
C SER A 52 -4.72 -7.84 -16.26
N ALA A 53 -3.40 -7.85 -16.13
CA ALA A 53 -2.67 -7.78 -14.85
C ALA A 53 -1.19 -7.44 -15.09
N PRO A 54 -0.44 -6.99 -14.06
CA PRO A 54 0.98 -6.72 -14.17
C PRO A 54 1.81 -7.94 -14.62
N ALA A 55 3.09 -7.68 -14.88
CA ALA A 55 4.07 -8.72 -15.17
C ALA A 55 4.13 -9.79 -14.05
N GLY A 56 4.31 -11.05 -14.43
CA GLY A 56 4.57 -12.12 -13.46
C GLY A 56 3.35 -12.63 -12.67
N PHE A 57 2.11 -12.28 -13.06
CA PHE A 57 0.87 -12.86 -12.50
C PHE A 57 0.37 -14.12 -13.24
N GLY A 58 1.14 -14.63 -14.21
CA GLY A 58 0.85 -15.91 -14.87
C GLY A 58 -0.23 -15.86 -15.96
N LYS A 59 -0.50 -14.69 -16.56
CA LYS A 59 -1.50 -14.52 -17.65
C LYS A 59 -1.34 -15.52 -18.78
N THR A 60 -0.16 -15.52 -19.44
CA THR A 60 0.20 -16.43 -20.53
C THR A 60 0.10 -17.89 -20.11
N THR A 61 0.55 -18.21 -18.89
CA THR A 61 0.51 -19.57 -18.35
C THR A 61 -0.92 -20.06 -18.13
N LEU A 62 -1.81 -19.20 -17.63
CA LEU A 62 -3.23 -19.51 -17.45
C LEU A 62 -3.91 -19.78 -18.80
N VAL A 63 -3.72 -18.89 -19.78
CA VAL A 63 -4.35 -19.01 -21.10
C VAL A 63 -3.82 -20.25 -21.84
N ALA A 64 -2.50 -20.51 -21.78
CA ALA A 64 -1.91 -21.71 -22.37
C ALA A 64 -2.47 -23.00 -21.75
N ALA A 65 -2.58 -23.05 -20.41
CA ALA A 65 -3.15 -24.20 -19.71
C ALA A 65 -4.64 -24.42 -20.00
N TRP A 66 -5.38 -23.34 -20.22
CA TRP A 66 -6.78 -23.41 -20.62
C TRP A 66 -6.92 -23.92 -22.05
N VAL A 67 -6.17 -23.35 -23.00
CA VAL A 67 -6.19 -23.74 -24.41
C VAL A 67 -5.85 -25.21 -24.61
N ASP A 68 -4.91 -25.76 -23.84
CA ASP A 68 -4.53 -27.18 -23.88
C ASP A 68 -5.69 -28.14 -23.52
N ARG A 69 -6.72 -27.64 -22.83
CA ARG A 69 -7.92 -28.41 -22.44
C ARG A 69 -9.11 -28.22 -23.39
N LEU A 70 -9.02 -27.30 -24.35
CA LEU A 70 -10.13 -27.00 -25.25
C LEU A 70 -10.18 -27.96 -26.43
N ASP A 71 -11.36 -28.53 -26.68
CA ASP A 71 -11.64 -29.30 -27.90
C ASP A 71 -12.09 -28.37 -29.04
N ARG A 72 -11.25 -27.41 -29.40
CA ARG A 72 -11.51 -26.49 -30.51
C ARG A 72 -10.23 -25.98 -31.18
N PRO A 73 -10.27 -25.57 -32.46
CA PRO A 73 -9.11 -25.01 -33.13
C PRO A 73 -8.67 -23.70 -32.47
N VAL A 74 -7.39 -23.61 -32.10
CA VAL A 74 -6.79 -22.42 -31.49
C VAL A 74 -5.59 -21.96 -32.31
N THR A 75 -5.48 -20.64 -32.47
CA THR A 75 -4.27 -20.01 -32.98
C THR A 75 -3.77 -18.95 -32.00
N TRP A 76 -2.46 -18.72 -32.03
CA TRP A 76 -1.75 -17.88 -31.07
C TRP A 76 -0.89 -16.87 -31.80
N LEU A 77 -0.83 -15.65 -31.30
CA LEU A 77 0.08 -14.61 -31.75
C LEU A 77 0.68 -13.89 -30.54
N SER A 78 1.97 -14.10 -30.30
CA SER A 78 2.76 -13.36 -29.31
C SER A 78 3.22 -12.04 -29.93
N LEU A 79 2.96 -10.92 -29.27
CA LEU A 79 3.23 -9.59 -29.78
C LEU A 79 4.51 -9.00 -29.17
N ASP A 80 5.26 -8.25 -29.98
CA ASP A 80 6.43 -7.47 -29.53
C ASP A 80 6.37 -6.03 -30.07
N GLU A 81 7.25 -5.16 -29.57
CA GLU A 81 7.32 -3.74 -29.96
C GLU A 81 7.41 -3.55 -31.48
N GLY A 82 8.05 -4.49 -32.17
CA GLY A 82 8.24 -4.46 -33.62
C GLY A 82 6.95 -4.64 -34.41
N ASP A 83 5.86 -5.09 -33.80
CA ASP A 83 4.56 -5.27 -34.45
C ASP A 83 3.66 -4.03 -34.39
N SER A 84 4.14 -2.90 -33.87
CA SER A 84 3.40 -1.63 -33.87
C SER A 84 3.14 -1.08 -35.28
N ASP A 85 3.87 -1.57 -36.29
CA ASP A 85 3.56 -1.32 -37.70
C ASP A 85 2.31 -2.10 -38.14
N LEU A 86 1.29 -1.38 -38.63
CA LEU A 86 0.01 -1.97 -39.01
C LEU A 86 0.13 -3.10 -40.04
N ASN A 87 0.99 -2.95 -41.06
CA ASN A 87 1.13 -3.97 -42.10
C ASN A 87 1.77 -5.24 -41.56
N ARG A 88 2.79 -5.09 -40.70
CA ARG A 88 3.42 -6.21 -40.00
C ARG A 88 2.43 -6.90 -39.07
N PHE A 89 1.70 -6.15 -38.24
CA PHE A 89 0.66 -6.69 -37.37
C PHE A 89 -0.35 -7.52 -38.16
N LEU A 90 -0.92 -6.94 -39.24
CA LEU A 90 -1.92 -7.62 -40.07
C LEU A 90 -1.35 -8.85 -40.77
N THR A 91 -0.07 -8.81 -41.18
CA THR A 91 0.61 -9.97 -41.76
C THR A 91 0.67 -11.12 -40.75
N TYR A 92 1.13 -10.85 -39.51
CA TYR A 92 1.17 -11.85 -38.44
C TYR A 92 -0.22 -12.34 -38.05
N LEU A 93 -1.21 -11.44 -37.95
CA LEU A 93 -2.60 -11.78 -37.65
C LEU A 93 -3.19 -12.71 -38.72
N VAL A 94 -3.03 -12.38 -40.00
CA VAL A 94 -3.49 -13.24 -41.10
C VAL A 94 -2.78 -14.58 -41.09
N THR A 95 -1.46 -14.62 -40.87
CA THR A 95 -0.73 -15.88 -40.79
C THR A 95 -1.16 -16.74 -39.61
N ALA A 96 -1.47 -16.13 -38.45
CA ALA A 96 -2.06 -16.85 -37.32
C ALA A 96 -3.43 -17.43 -37.70
N LEU A 97 -4.31 -16.64 -38.33
CA LEU A 97 -5.64 -17.08 -38.76
C LEU A 97 -5.60 -18.18 -39.84
N GLN A 98 -4.56 -18.19 -40.68
CA GLN A 98 -4.35 -19.24 -41.69
C GLN A 98 -4.10 -20.62 -41.08
N ALA A 99 -3.65 -20.70 -39.82
CA ALA A 99 -3.57 -21.97 -39.09
C ALA A 99 -4.96 -22.59 -38.83
N LEU A 100 -6.02 -21.76 -38.77
CA LEU A 100 -7.40 -22.22 -38.62
C LEU A 100 -8.02 -22.59 -39.97
N ALA A 101 -7.76 -21.79 -41.00
CA ALA A 101 -8.23 -22.02 -42.36
C ALA A 101 -7.25 -21.41 -43.39
N PRO A 102 -6.56 -22.21 -44.22
CA PRO A 102 -5.49 -21.75 -45.11
C PRO A 102 -5.88 -20.64 -46.10
N GLY A 103 -7.18 -20.51 -46.41
CA GLY A 103 -7.69 -19.52 -47.36
C GLY A 103 -7.93 -18.12 -46.77
N VAL A 104 -7.87 -17.96 -45.45
CA VAL A 104 -8.19 -16.70 -44.78
C VAL A 104 -7.12 -15.63 -45.06
N GLY A 105 -7.57 -14.41 -45.34
CA GLY A 105 -6.76 -13.21 -45.47
C GLY A 105 -5.84 -13.15 -46.68
N LEU A 106 -5.95 -14.07 -47.65
CA LEU A 106 -5.07 -14.12 -48.84
C LEU A 106 -5.13 -12.83 -49.68
N GLY A 107 -6.30 -12.17 -49.72
CA GLY A 107 -6.49 -10.91 -50.43
C GLY A 107 -6.02 -9.66 -49.67
N LEU A 108 -5.80 -9.75 -48.37
CA LEU A 108 -5.48 -8.59 -47.52
C LEU A 108 -4.14 -7.93 -47.91
N PRO A 109 -3.03 -8.67 -48.11
CA PRO A 109 -1.76 -8.07 -48.52
C PRO A 109 -1.85 -7.36 -49.88
N ALA A 110 -2.58 -7.94 -50.85
CA ALA A 110 -2.76 -7.32 -52.16
C ALA A 110 -3.56 -6.02 -52.08
N THR A 111 -4.53 -5.94 -51.15
CA THR A 111 -5.40 -4.78 -50.94
C THR A 111 -4.64 -3.61 -50.30
N LEU A 112 -3.82 -3.90 -49.29
CA LEU A 112 -3.01 -2.90 -48.57
C LEU A 112 -1.84 -2.35 -49.41
N ASN A 113 -1.36 -3.12 -50.40
CA ASN A 113 -0.25 -2.75 -51.28
C ASN A 113 -0.66 -1.98 -52.54
N THR A 114 -1.93 -1.55 -52.66
CA THR A 114 -2.36 -0.72 -53.77
C THR A 114 -1.82 0.72 -53.62
N PRO A 115 -1.57 1.46 -54.72
CA PRO A 115 -1.05 2.84 -54.64
C PRO A 115 -1.93 3.80 -53.84
N GLN A 116 -3.21 3.46 -53.71
CA GLN A 116 -4.19 4.17 -52.91
C GLN A 116 -5.00 3.11 -52.13
N PRO A 117 -4.48 2.65 -50.97
CA PRO A 117 -5.15 1.62 -50.20
C PRO A 117 -6.51 2.11 -49.72
N PRO A 118 -7.52 1.21 -49.67
CA PRO A 118 -8.81 1.57 -49.10
C PRO A 118 -8.66 1.85 -47.59
N PRO A 119 -9.66 2.50 -46.96
CA PRO A 119 -9.71 2.62 -45.51
C PRO A 119 -9.58 1.25 -44.83
N ILE A 120 -8.92 1.21 -43.68
CA ILE A 120 -8.60 -0.04 -42.99
C ILE A 120 -9.85 -0.89 -42.70
N ASP A 121 -10.95 -0.25 -42.32
CA ASP A 121 -12.25 -0.87 -42.07
C ASP A 121 -12.77 -1.65 -43.30
N ALA A 122 -12.57 -1.10 -44.50
CA ALA A 122 -12.99 -1.75 -45.74
C ALA A 122 -12.13 -2.99 -46.05
N ALA A 123 -10.82 -2.92 -45.78
CA ALA A 123 -9.94 -4.07 -45.91
C ALA A 123 -10.28 -5.18 -44.89
N LEU A 124 -10.55 -4.80 -43.64
CA LEU A 124 -10.95 -5.72 -42.57
C LEU A 124 -12.33 -6.32 -42.79
N THR A 125 -13.25 -5.62 -43.46
CA THR A 125 -14.59 -6.15 -43.79
C THR A 125 -14.48 -7.44 -44.61
N GLY A 126 -13.55 -7.51 -45.57
CA GLY A 126 -13.29 -8.74 -46.33
C GLY A 126 -12.84 -9.88 -45.42
N LEU A 127 -11.88 -9.61 -44.53
CA LEU A 127 -11.39 -10.58 -43.54
C LEU A 127 -12.51 -11.06 -42.61
N ILE A 128 -13.36 -10.17 -42.09
CA ILE A 128 -14.49 -10.51 -41.22
C ILE A 128 -15.47 -11.44 -41.92
N ASN A 129 -15.77 -11.19 -43.20
CA ASN A 129 -16.66 -12.07 -43.98
C ASN A 129 -16.05 -13.46 -44.15
N GLU A 130 -14.74 -13.56 -44.40
CA GLU A 130 -14.04 -14.85 -44.47
C GLU A 130 -14.05 -15.58 -43.11
N LEU A 131 -13.88 -14.85 -42.00
CA LEU A 131 -13.96 -15.41 -40.65
C LEU A 131 -15.37 -15.95 -40.32
N SER A 132 -16.42 -15.33 -40.85
CA SER A 132 -17.79 -15.82 -40.69
C SER A 132 -18.04 -17.16 -41.38
N ALA A 133 -17.21 -17.52 -42.37
CA ALA A 133 -17.27 -18.77 -43.12
C ALA A 133 -16.35 -19.87 -42.54
N LEU A 134 -15.73 -19.64 -41.37
CA LEU A 134 -14.95 -20.67 -40.70
C LEU A 134 -15.81 -21.92 -40.42
N PRO A 135 -15.25 -23.13 -40.63
CA PRO A 135 -16.02 -24.37 -40.56
C PRO A 135 -16.42 -24.75 -39.14
N GLN A 136 -15.70 -24.26 -38.13
CA GLN A 136 -15.91 -24.54 -36.71
C GLN A 136 -15.63 -23.28 -35.91
N ALA A 137 -16.18 -23.22 -34.69
CA ALA A 137 -15.94 -22.10 -33.80
C ALA A 137 -14.53 -22.20 -33.20
N SER A 138 -13.67 -21.23 -33.51
CA SER A 138 -12.24 -21.20 -33.20
C SER A 138 -11.88 -20.08 -32.22
N LEU A 139 -10.63 -20.10 -31.77
CA LEU A 139 -10.09 -19.12 -30.83
C LEU A 139 -8.79 -18.50 -31.35
N LEU A 140 -8.66 -17.18 -31.20
CA LEU A 140 -7.43 -16.43 -31.45
C LEU A 140 -6.92 -15.84 -30.13
N VAL A 141 -5.69 -16.15 -29.75
CA VAL A 141 -4.99 -15.53 -28.63
C VAL A 141 -4.03 -14.46 -29.15
N LEU A 142 -4.17 -13.24 -28.63
CA LEU A 142 -3.17 -12.17 -28.74
C LEU A 142 -2.47 -12.04 -27.39
N ASP A 143 -1.23 -12.51 -27.31
CA ASP A 143 -0.44 -12.50 -26.09
C ASP A 143 0.48 -11.28 -26.06
N ASP A 144 0.59 -10.65 -24.89
CA ASP A 144 1.42 -9.47 -24.64
C ASP A 144 1.05 -8.22 -25.48
N TYR A 145 -0.24 -7.91 -25.57
CA TYR A 145 -0.75 -6.78 -26.36
C TYR A 145 -0.19 -5.40 -25.98
N HIS A 146 0.11 -5.19 -24.69
CA HIS A 146 0.78 -3.99 -24.17
C HIS A 146 2.12 -3.64 -24.83
N ASN A 147 2.74 -4.55 -25.58
CA ASN A 147 3.96 -4.24 -26.33
C ASN A 147 3.68 -3.36 -27.57
N LEU A 148 2.43 -3.22 -27.98
CA LEU A 148 2.04 -2.42 -29.13
C LEU A 148 1.85 -0.95 -28.74
N ASP A 149 2.51 -0.06 -29.47
CA ASP A 149 2.32 1.40 -29.36
C ASP A 149 1.87 1.94 -30.72
N SER A 150 0.57 1.75 -31.04
CA SER A 150 0.03 2.12 -32.35
C SER A 150 -1.48 2.28 -32.37
N VAL A 151 -1.91 3.54 -32.41
CA VAL A 151 -3.33 3.93 -32.58
C VAL A 151 -3.97 3.29 -33.82
N MET A 152 -3.19 3.06 -34.88
CA MET A 152 -3.70 2.41 -36.09
C MET A 152 -4.02 0.92 -35.86
N VAL A 153 -3.19 0.22 -35.10
CA VAL A 153 -3.44 -1.18 -34.72
C VAL A 153 -4.62 -1.26 -33.75
N ASP A 154 -4.71 -0.33 -32.81
CA ASP A 154 -5.85 -0.23 -31.89
C ASP A 154 -7.18 -0.02 -32.62
N GLN A 155 -7.21 0.88 -33.60
CA GLN A 155 -8.39 1.14 -34.43
C GLN A 155 -8.78 -0.10 -35.26
N ALA A 156 -7.80 -0.76 -35.87
CA ALA A 156 -8.00 -1.98 -36.63
C ALA A 156 -8.58 -3.10 -35.75
N LEU A 157 -8.00 -3.33 -34.57
CA LEU A 157 -8.48 -4.34 -33.63
C LEU A 157 -9.85 -3.97 -33.05
N GLY A 158 -10.08 -2.70 -32.73
CA GLY A 158 -11.37 -2.17 -32.29
C GLY A 158 -12.47 -2.47 -33.31
N PHE A 159 -12.23 -2.17 -34.59
CA PHE A 159 -13.15 -2.49 -35.68
C PHE A 159 -13.42 -4.00 -35.79
N LEU A 160 -12.37 -4.83 -35.71
CA LEU A 160 -12.47 -6.29 -35.75
C LEU A 160 -13.31 -6.83 -34.59
N VAL A 161 -13.08 -6.36 -33.36
CA VAL A 161 -13.80 -6.82 -32.15
C VAL A 161 -15.27 -6.44 -32.21
N GLU A 162 -15.61 -5.24 -32.69
CA GLU A 162 -17.00 -4.82 -32.83
C GLU A 162 -17.78 -5.73 -33.79
N HIS A 163 -17.13 -6.16 -34.87
CA HIS A 163 -17.74 -6.94 -35.95
C HIS A 163 -17.36 -8.44 -35.91
N LEU A 164 -16.72 -8.89 -34.83
CA LEU A 164 -16.26 -10.27 -34.71
C LEU A 164 -17.43 -11.25 -34.87
N PRO A 165 -17.34 -12.23 -35.79
CA PRO A 165 -18.39 -13.21 -36.01
C PRO A 165 -18.38 -14.27 -34.89
N PRO A 166 -19.51 -14.97 -34.62
CA PRO A 166 -19.60 -15.96 -33.54
C PRO A 166 -18.68 -17.16 -33.72
N GLN A 167 -18.15 -17.38 -34.93
CA GLN A 167 -17.17 -18.42 -35.24
C GLN A 167 -15.78 -18.14 -34.66
N LEU A 168 -15.47 -16.90 -34.24
CA LEU A 168 -14.17 -16.58 -33.67
C LEU A 168 -14.34 -15.92 -32.30
N HIS A 169 -13.68 -16.46 -31.29
CA HIS A 169 -13.53 -15.84 -29.98
C HIS A 169 -12.12 -15.25 -29.85
N LEU A 170 -12.02 -14.02 -29.37
CA LEU A 170 -10.74 -13.34 -29.17
C LEU A 170 -10.33 -13.38 -27.70
N VAL A 171 -9.08 -13.71 -27.43
CA VAL A 171 -8.46 -13.62 -26.10
C VAL A 171 -7.30 -12.65 -26.19
N ILE A 172 -7.25 -11.66 -25.29
CA ILE A 172 -6.14 -10.71 -25.20
C ILE A 172 -5.50 -10.85 -23.82
N THR A 173 -4.20 -11.10 -23.78
CA THR A 173 -3.40 -10.91 -22.56
C THR A 173 -2.67 -9.59 -22.64
N THR A 174 -2.65 -8.84 -21.53
CA THR A 174 -2.06 -7.50 -21.52
C THR A 174 -1.63 -7.09 -20.11
N ARG A 175 -0.71 -6.13 -20.03
CA ARG A 175 -0.36 -5.46 -18.76
C ARG A 175 -1.28 -4.30 -18.45
N GLU A 176 -1.92 -3.69 -19.44
CA GLU A 176 -2.80 -2.53 -19.27
C GLU A 176 -4.01 -2.64 -20.19
N ASP A 177 -5.07 -1.89 -19.89
CA ASP A 177 -6.29 -1.97 -20.68
C ASP A 177 -6.07 -1.42 -22.08
N PRO A 178 -6.28 -2.24 -23.13
CA PRO A 178 -6.11 -1.77 -24.48
C PRO A 178 -7.18 -0.72 -24.79
N PRO A 179 -6.90 0.27 -25.67
CA PRO A 179 -7.84 1.33 -26.03
C PRO A 179 -8.95 0.85 -26.97
N LEU A 180 -9.63 -0.21 -26.55
CA LEU A 180 -10.76 -0.87 -27.21
C LEU A 180 -12.08 -0.42 -26.56
N PRO A 181 -13.24 -0.62 -27.21
CA PRO A 181 -14.55 -0.25 -26.67
C PRO A 181 -15.03 -1.20 -25.55
N LEU A 182 -14.20 -1.45 -24.53
CA LEU A 182 -14.44 -2.41 -23.44
C LEU A 182 -15.74 -2.14 -22.69
N ALA A 183 -16.04 -0.86 -22.37
CA ALA A 183 -17.27 -0.50 -21.68
C ALA A 183 -18.54 -0.88 -22.46
N ARG A 184 -18.50 -0.74 -23.80
CA ARG A 184 -19.61 -1.12 -24.69
C ARG A 184 -19.77 -2.64 -24.74
N LEU A 185 -18.67 -3.38 -24.82
CA LEU A 185 -18.69 -4.85 -24.81
C LEU A 185 -19.21 -5.38 -23.46
N ARG A 186 -18.79 -4.77 -22.36
CA ARG A 186 -19.27 -5.07 -21.00
C ARG A 186 -20.77 -4.87 -20.88
N ALA A 187 -21.30 -3.73 -21.34
CA ALA A 187 -22.74 -3.44 -21.33
C ALA A 187 -23.56 -4.45 -22.15
N ARG A 188 -22.97 -5.03 -23.20
CA ARG A 188 -23.59 -6.04 -24.06
C ARG A 188 -23.37 -7.48 -23.59
N ARG A 189 -22.69 -7.70 -22.46
CA ARG A 189 -22.25 -9.03 -21.99
C ARG A 189 -21.43 -9.80 -23.04
N GLN A 190 -20.61 -9.08 -23.80
CA GLN A 190 -19.72 -9.63 -24.83
C GLN A 190 -18.25 -9.67 -24.38
N LEU A 191 -17.97 -9.25 -23.15
CA LEU A 191 -16.64 -9.18 -22.56
C LEU A 191 -16.60 -10.05 -21.29
N SER A 192 -15.65 -10.97 -21.21
CA SER A 192 -15.22 -11.63 -19.97
C SER A 192 -13.88 -11.03 -19.54
N GLU A 193 -13.68 -10.80 -18.24
CA GLU A 193 -12.50 -10.12 -17.73
C GLU A 193 -11.89 -10.89 -16.56
N LEU A 194 -10.60 -11.20 -16.66
CA LEU A 194 -9.78 -11.68 -15.54
C LEU A 194 -8.78 -10.60 -15.17
N ARG A 195 -8.90 -10.09 -13.95
CA ARG A 195 -8.13 -8.94 -13.46
C ARG A 195 -7.09 -9.38 -12.43
N LEU A 196 -6.26 -8.44 -12.00
CA LEU A 196 -5.25 -8.66 -10.96
C LEU A 196 -5.80 -9.40 -9.74
N ALA A 197 -6.97 -9.00 -9.23
CA ALA A 197 -7.57 -9.62 -8.06
C ALA A 197 -7.85 -11.12 -8.25
N ASP A 198 -8.30 -11.52 -9.45
CA ASP A 198 -8.58 -12.92 -9.81
C ASP A 198 -7.28 -13.71 -10.02
N LEU A 199 -6.27 -13.06 -10.58
CA LEU A 199 -5.00 -13.69 -10.95
C LEU A 199 -4.04 -13.87 -9.78
N ARG A 200 -4.26 -13.22 -8.63
CA ARG A 200 -3.50 -13.50 -7.40
C ARG A 200 -3.71 -14.94 -6.97
N PHE A 201 -2.63 -15.60 -6.57
CA PHE A 201 -2.74 -16.93 -5.99
C PHE A 201 -3.54 -16.87 -4.70
N ALA A 202 -4.56 -17.73 -4.60
CA ALA A 202 -5.26 -17.95 -3.36
C ALA A 202 -4.36 -18.72 -2.37
N PRO A 203 -4.61 -18.65 -1.05
CA PRO A 203 -3.73 -19.30 -0.06
C PRO A 203 -3.51 -20.81 -0.28
N HIS A 204 -4.52 -21.51 -0.81
CA HIS A 204 -4.41 -22.92 -1.15
C HIS A 204 -3.55 -23.16 -2.41
N GLU A 205 -3.63 -22.26 -3.41
CA GLU A 205 -2.77 -22.27 -4.60
C GLU A 205 -1.31 -21.97 -4.22
N THR A 206 -1.09 -20.99 -3.33
CA THR A 206 0.24 -20.65 -2.78
C THR A 206 0.84 -21.85 -2.05
N THR A 207 0.06 -22.51 -1.19
CA THR A 207 0.50 -23.72 -0.46
C THR A 207 0.86 -24.85 -1.41
N HIS A 208 0.00 -25.13 -2.39
CA HIS A 208 0.22 -26.17 -3.38
C HIS A 208 1.48 -25.86 -4.23
N PHE A 209 1.64 -24.62 -4.67
CA PHE A 209 2.83 -24.20 -5.42
C PHE A 209 4.12 -24.38 -4.61
N LEU A 210 4.18 -23.84 -3.40
CA LEU A 210 5.41 -23.87 -2.59
C LEU A 210 5.79 -25.30 -2.20
N ASN A 211 4.83 -26.10 -1.74
CA ASN A 211 5.16 -27.40 -1.19
C ASN A 211 5.10 -28.55 -2.20
N GLN A 212 4.15 -28.52 -3.15
CA GLN A 212 3.97 -29.63 -4.10
C GLN A 212 4.72 -29.41 -5.42
N VAL A 213 4.76 -28.17 -5.93
CA VAL A 213 5.48 -27.85 -7.18
C VAL A 213 6.95 -27.55 -6.93
N MET A 214 7.25 -26.67 -5.97
CA MET A 214 8.63 -26.27 -5.66
C MET A 214 9.32 -27.23 -4.68
N GLY A 215 8.59 -28.20 -4.13
CA GLY A 215 9.12 -29.24 -3.25
C GLY A 215 9.57 -28.71 -1.88
N LEU A 216 9.09 -27.54 -1.46
CA LEU A 216 9.42 -27.00 -0.15
C LEU A 216 8.60 -27.71 0.94
N GLN A 217 9.12 -27.77 2.16
CA GLN A 217 8.40 -28.34 3.31
C GLN A 217 8.06 -27.21 4.29
N LEU A 218 7.44 -26.15 3.79
CA LEU A 218 7.11 -24.99 4.60
C LEU A 218 5.88 -25.25 5.46
N THR A 219 5.92 -24.72 6.67
CA THR A 219 4.78 -24.70 7.60
C THR A 219 3.72 -23.69 7.16
N THR A 220 2.48 -23.83 7.67
CA THR A 220 1.39 -22.88 7.37
C THR A 220 1.76 -21.44 7.71
N ALA A 221 2.37 -21.20 8.88
CA ALA A 221 2.78 -19.86 9.30
C ALA A 221 3.86 -19.24 8.37
N GLN A 222 4.78 -20.07 7.86
CA GLN A 222 5.78 -19.63 6.88
C GLN A 222 5.16 -19.29 5.52
N ILE A 223 4.16 -20.06 5.10
CA ILE A 223 3.42 -19.81 3.86
C ILE A 223 2.60 -18.52 3.99
N GLU A 224 1.89 -18.33 5.10
CA GLU A 224 1.13 -17.09 5.39
C GLU A 224 2.05 -15.87 5.41
N ALA A 225 3.25 -15.99 5.99
CA ALA A 225 4.22 -14.89 6.00
C ALA A 225 4.75 -14.56 4.60
N LEU A 226 4.99 -15.57 3.74
CA LEU A 226 5.36 -15.35 2.34
C LEU A 226 4.21 -14.76 1.53
N ASP A 227 3.00 -15.30 1.69
CA ASP A 227 1.80 -14.83 0.99
C ASP A 227 1.45 -13.39 1.35
N GLY A 228 1.60 -12.99 2.61
CA GLY A 228 1.42 -11.59 3.03
C GLY A 228 2.43 -10.61 2.42
N ARG A 229 3.62 -11.08 2.03
CA ARG A 229 4.69 -10.27 1.42
C ARG A 229 4.60 -10.25 -0.10
N THR A 230 4.33 -11.39 -0.72
CA THR A 230 4.17 -11.50 -2.18
C THR A 230 2.76 -11.13 -2.64
N GLU A 231 1.80 -11.09 -1.74
CA GLU A 231 0.38 -10.85 -2.01
C GLU A 231 -0.18 -11.80 -3.10
N GLY A 232 0.27 -13.05 -3.14
CA GLY A 232 -0.14 -14.02 -4.16
C GLY A 232 0.47 -13.78 -5.54
N TRP A 233 1.50 -12.93 -5.66
CA TRP A 233 2.26 -12.72 -6.90
C TRP A 233 3.13 -13.94 -7.22
N ILE A 234 2.74 -14.71 -8.23
CA ILE A 234 3.38 -15.99 -8.56
C ILE A 234 4.86 -15.85 -8.95
N ALA A 235 5.25 -14.82 -9.70
CA ALA A 235 6.67 -14.58 -9.97
C ALA A 235 7.45 -14.30 -8.67
N GLY A 236 6.91 -13.46 -7.77
CA GLY A 236 7.50 -13.22 -6.46
C GLY A 236 7.63 -14.50 -5.62
N LEU A 237 6.60 -15.34 -5.58
CA LEU A 237 6.63 -16.65 -4.93
C LEU A 237 7.67 -17.58 -5.55
N GLN A 238 7.80 -17.60 -6.88
CA GLN A 238 8.79 -18.41 -7.57
C GLN A 238 10.23 -17.95 -7.23
N LEU A 239 10.48 -16.65 -7.20
CA LEU A 239 11.80 -16.09 -6.84
C LEU A 239 12.13 -16.34 -5.35
N ALA A 240 11.14 -16.26 -4.46
CA ALA A 240 11.28 -16.64 -3.06
C ALA A 240 11.65 -18.12 -2.92
N ALA A 241 10.93 -19.00 -3.64
CA ALA A 241 11.15 -20.44 -3.60
C ALA A 241 12.53 -20.84 -4.13
N LEU A 242 13.00 -20.24 -5.24
CA LEU A 242 14.35 -20.47 -5.78
C LEU A 242 15.45 -20.05 -4.79
N SER A 243 15.20 -19.01 -3.99
CA SER A 243 16.13 -18.56 -2.95
C SER A 243 16.12 -19.50 -1.74
N LEU A 244 14.95 -19.98 -1.34
CA LEU A 244 14.77 -20.93 -0.23
C LEU A 244 15.44 -22.28 -0.47
N GLN A 245 15.46 -22.77 -1.72
CA GLN A 245 16.15 -24.03 -2.07
C GLN A 245 17.66 -23.99 -1.78
N ARG A 246 18.26 -22.80 -1.63
CA ARG A 246 19.69 -22.62 -1.36
C ARG A 246 20.01 -22.31 0.10
N GLN A 247 19.01 -22.18 0.96
CA GLN A 247 19.16 -21.77 2.35
C GLN A 247 18.90 -22.94 3.31
N SER A 248 19.67 -23.01 4.39
CA SER A 248 19.49 -24.01 5.45
C SER A 248 18.41 -23.60 6.46
N ASP A 249 18.20 -22.31 6.69
CA ASP A 249 17.17 -21.77 7.59
C ASP A 249 16.09 -21.03 6.79
N SER A 250 14.98 -21.73 6.55
CA SER A 250 13.83 -21.19 5.83
C SER A 250 13.07 -20.13 6.63
N ALA A 251 13.03 -20.22 7.96
CA ALA A 251 12.28 -19.29 8.79
C ALA A 251 12.95 -17.91 8.81
N ALA A 252 14.27 -17.88 9.06
CA ALA A 252 15.04 -16.63 9.05
C ALA A 252 15.00 -15.93 7.68
N PHE A 253 15.07 -16.71 6.59
CA PHE A 253 14.95 -16.17 5.24
C PHE A 253 13.58 -15.51 5.00
N ILE A 254 12.48 -16.19 5.35
CA ILE A 254 11.13 -15.66 5.16
C ILE A 254 10.92 -14.36 5.95
N HIS A 255 11.44 -14.27 7.17
CA HIS A 255 11.38 -13.04 7.96
C HIS A 255 12.13 -11.86 7.32
N THR A 256 13.21 -12.14 6.60
CA THR A 256 14.01 -11.12 5.91
C THR A 256 13.56 -10.90 4.46
N PHE A 257 12.65 -11.71 3.92
CA PHE A 257 12.20 -11.65 2.53
C PHE A 257 11.46 -10.36 2.17
N SER A 258 12.12 -9.40 1.53
CA SER A 258 11.55 -8.14 1.07
C SER A 258 11.82 -7.90 -0.42
N GLY A 259 11.29 -6.81 -0.96
CA GLY A 259 11.61 -6.36 -2.33
C GLY A 259 13.10 -6.08 -2.57
N SER A 260 13.91 -6.05 -1.51
CA SER A 260 15.35 -5.82 -1.57
C SER A 260 16.20 -7.06 -1.90
N HIS A 261 15.60 -8.25 -1.94
CA HIS A 261 16.34 -9.47 -2.33
C HIS A 261 16.74 -9.43 -3.79
N HIS A 262 18.00 -9.75 -4.07
CA HIS A 262 18.65 -9.65 -5.39
C HIS A 262 17.75 -10.10 -6.55
N PHE A 263 17.19 -11.31 -6.51
CA PHE A 263 16.36 -11.81 -7.61
C PHE A 263 15.04 -11.05 -7.80
N VAL A 264 14.40 -10.61 -6.71
CA VAL A 264 13.16 -9.82 -6.76
C VAL A 264 13.46 -8.42 -7.26
N LEU A 265 14.56 -7.85 -6.78
CA LEU A 265 15.06 -6.54 -7.18
C LEU A 265 15.36 -6.52 -8.68
N ASP A 266 16.15 -7.46 -9.19
CA ASP A 266 16.53 -7.52 -10.60
C ASP A 266 15.28 -7.57 -11.49
N TYR A 267 14.33 -8.45 -11.14
CA TYR A 267 13.08 -8.57 -11.88
C TYR A 267 12.26 -7.28 -11.86
N LEU A 268 11.96 -6.73 -10.67
CA LEU A 268 11.12 -5.54 -10.56
C LEU A 268 11.79 -4.30 -11.18
N VAL A 269 13.12 -4.24 -11.16
CA VAL A 269 13.87 -3.17 -11.82
C VAL A 269 13.75 -3.29 -13.33
N SER A 270 14.13 -4.44 -13.90
CA SER A 270 14.19 -4.61 -15.35
C SER A 270 12.81 -4.64 -15.99
N GLU A 271 11.85 -5.33 -15.36
CA GLU A 271 10.52 -5.57 -15.94
C GLU A 271 9.48 -4.49 -15.63
N VAL A 272 9.67 -3.72 -14.57
CA VAL A 272 8.67 -2.75 -14.10
C VAL A 272 9.24 -1.33 -14.10
N LEU A 273 10.37 -1.08 -13.44
CA LEU A 273 10.85 0.28 -13.19
C LEU A 273 11.61 0.91 -14.37
N GLU A 274 12.56 0.18 -14.97
CA GLU A 274 13.43 0.71 -16.04
C GLU A 274 12.68 1.00 -17.34
N GLY A 275 11.57 0.29 -17.59
CA GLY A 275 10.67 0.56 -18.72
C GLY A 275 9.83 1.84 -18.59
N GLN A 276 9.85 2.52 -17.43
CA GLN A 276 9.02 3.71 -17.22
C GLN A 276 9.72 5.01 -17.65
N PRO A 277 8.96 6.02 -18.12
CA PRO A 277 9.49 7.37 -18.31
C PRO A 277 10.13 7.94 -17.05
N ALA A 278 11.16 8.79 -17.20
CA ALA A 278 11.92 9.35 -16.09
C ALA A 278 11.04 10.09 -15.05
N GLU A 279 9.96 10.74 -15.50
CA GLU A 279 9.00 11.43 -14.63
C GLU A 279 8.21 10.45 -13.76
N VAL A 280 7.78 9.32 -14.34
CA VAL A 280 7.09 8.24 -13.61
C VAL A 280 8.02 7.58 -12.62
N GLN A 281 9.27 7.28 -13.01
CA GLN A 281 10.27 6.73 -12.08
C GLN A 281 10.53 7.68 -10.91
N ARG A 282 10.64 9.00 -11.16
CA ARG A 282 10.80 10.01 -10.12
C ARG A 282 9.59 10.01 -9.18
N PHE A 283 8.38 10.01 -9.72
CA PHE A 283 7.15 9.95 -8.92
C PHE A 283 7.17 8.73 -8.00
N LEU A 284 7.30 7.52 -8.56
CA LEU A 284 7.29 6.25 -7.83
C LEU A 284 8.34 6.23 -6.70
N LEU A 285 9.57 6.68 -6.99
CA LEU A 285 10.64 6.70 -5.99
C LEU A 285 10.39 7.70 -4.87
N HIS A 286 9.89 8.90 -5.19
CA HIS A 286 9.75 9.96 -4.19
C HIS A 286 8.51 9.78 -3.30
N THR A 287 7.47 9.12 -3.79
CA THR A 287 6.26 8.80 -3.01
C THR A 287 6.36 7.45 -2.28
N ALA A 288 7.40 6.66 -2.51
CA ALA A 288 7.60 5.34 -1.88
C ALA A 288 7.72 5.38 -0.34
N ILE A 289 8.04 6.54 0.24
CA ILE A 289 8.08 6.72 1.69
C ILE A 289 6.70 6.66 2.35
N LEU A 290 5.63 6.76 1.56
CA LEU A 290 4.25 6.78 2.05
C LEU A 290 3.71 5.35 2.14
N ASP A 291 3.06 5.02 3.25
CA ASP A 291 2.33 3.74 3.38
C ASP A 291 0.96 3.79 2.67
N ARG A 292 0.36 4.97 2.60
CA ARG A 292 -0.88 5.25 1.86
C ARG A 292 -0.71 6.54 1.06
N LEU A 293 -1.19 6.52 -0.17
CA LEU A 293 -1.10 7.61 -1.13
C LEU A 293 -2.48 8.16 -1.44
N CYS A 294 -2.60 9.47 -1.57
CA CYS A 294 -3.72 10.13 -2.21
C CYS A 294 -3.19 11.30 -3.04
N GLY A 295 -3.97 11.79 -4.01
CA GLY A 295 -3.55 12.87 -4.89
C GLY A 295 -2.95 14.08 -4.16
N PRO A 296 -3.68 14.70 -3.22
CA PRO A 296 -3.21 15.88 -2.49
C PRO A 296 -1.91 15.66 -1.69
N LEU A 297 -1.72 14.45 -1.14
CA LEU A 297 -0.47 14.10 -0.44
C LEU A 297 0.69 13.96 -1.43
N CYS A 298 0.46 13.36 -2.61
CA CYS A 298 1.49 13.27 -3.65
C CYS A 298 1.89 14.66 -4.15
N ASP A 299 0.93 15.57 -4.33
CA ASP A 299 1.18 16.98 -4.70
C ASP A 299 2.01 17.71 -3.64
N ALA A 300 1.78 17.43 -2.35
CA ALA A 300 2.56 18.02 -1.26
C ALA A 300 4.02 17.53 -1.23
N LEU A 301 4.26 16.27 -1.60
CA LEU A 301 5.63 15.74 -1.71
C LEU A 301 6.34 16.28 -2.95
N LEU A 302 5.60 16.40 -4.06
CA LEU A 302 6.10 16.75 -5.40
C LEU A 302 5.37 17.98 -5.95
N PRO A 303 5.76 19.20 -5.52
CA PRO A 303 5.12 20.44 -5.96
C PRO A 303 5.13 20.63 -7.49
N GLU A 304 6.10 20.04 -8.18
CA GLU A 304 6.19 20.07 -9.65
C GLU A 304 5.01 19.38 -10.37
N LEU A 305 4.21 18.56 -9.67
CA LEU A 305 3.01 17.95 -10.25
C LEU A 305 1.90 18.96 -10.52
N ASN A 306 1.94 20.15 -9.89
CA ASN A 306 0.94 21.21 -10.08
C ASN A 306 -0.53 20.72 -9.89
N GLY A 307 -0.77 19.83 -8.92
CA GLY A 307 -2.10 19.28 -8.64
C GLY A 307 -2.46 18.03 -9.45
N ALA A 308 -1.53 17.49 -10.24
CA ALA A 308 -1.74 16.29 -11.05
C ALA A 308 -1.61 14.97 -10.26
N GLY A 309 -1.36 14.99 -8.95
CA GLY A 309 -1.13 13.79 -8.14
C GLY A 309 -2.21 12.72 -8.30
N GLN A 310 -3.49 13.10 -8.27
CA GLN A 310 -4.59 12.16 -8.45
C GLN A 310 -4.63 11.57 -9.87
N ALA A 311 -4.37 12.39 -10.89
CA ALA A 311 -4.34 11.94 -12.28
C ALA A 311 -3.17 10.97 -12.51
N THR A 312 -2.00 11.24 -11.93
CA THR A 312 -0.85 10.34 -11.97
C THR A 312 -1.18 9.01 -11.30
N LEU A 313 -1.77 9.00 -10.09
CA LEU A 313 -2.17 7.74 -9.43
C LEU A 313 -3.16 6.92 -10.26
N ALA A 314 -4.14 7.58 -10.88
CA ALA A 314 -5.10 6.91 -11.77
C ALA A 314 -4.43 6.33 -13.03
N ALA A 315 -3.45 7.04 -13.60
CA ALA A 315 -2.66 6.55 -14.73
C ALA A 315 -1.80 5.33 -14.33
N LEU A 316 -1.16 5.36 -13.16
CA LEU A 316 -0.40 4.22 -12.62
C LEU A 316 -1.29 3.00 -12.37
N GLU A 317 -2.51 3.21 -11.86
CA GLU A 317 -3.51 2.15 -11.67
C GLU A 317 -3.92 1.54 -13.03
N ALA A 318 -4.25 2.38 -14.02
CA ALA A 318 -4.63 1.93 -15.35
C ALA A 318 -3.52 1.15 -16.06
N ALA A 319 -2.26 1.55 -15.86
CA ALA A 319 -1.07 0.86 -16.35
C ALA A 319 -0.67 -0.37 -15.50
N ASN A 320 -1.42 -0.71 -14.45
CA ASN A 320 -1.13 -1.80 -13.50
C ASN A 320 0.30 -1.73 -12.91
N LEU A 321 0.79 -0.53 -12.56
CA LEU A 321 2.14 -0.32 -12.02
C LEU A 321 2.22 -0.59 -10.51
N PHE A 322 1.78 -1.78 -10.10
CA PHE A 322 1.89 -2.30 -8.73
C PHE A 322 1.35 -1.33 -7.66
N ILE A 323 0.28 -0.60 -8.01
CA ILE A 323 -0.50 0.24 -7.12
C ILE A 323 -1.88 -0.40 -6.90
N VAL A 324 -2.37 -0.37 -5.66
CA VAL A 324 -3.61 -1.02 -5.24
C VAL A 324 -4.52 0.04 -4.62
N PRO A 325 -5.77 0.21 -5.13
CA PRO A 325 -6.74 1.09 -4.49
C PRO A 325 -7.17 0.52 -3.14
N LEU A 326 -7.31 1.39 -2.15
CA LEU A 326 -7.72 1.07 -0.77
C LEU A 326 -9.20 1.36 -0.51
N ASP A 327 -9.85 2.10 -1.40
CA ASP A 327 -11.27 2.43 -1.32
C ASP A 327 -11.95 2.34 -2.70
N ASN A 328 -13.28 2.24 -2.68
CA ASN A 328 -14.08 2.15 -3.91
C ASN A 328 -14.12 3.47 -4.70
N GLU A 329 -13.86 4.59 -4.01
CA GLU A 329 -13.80 5.93 -4.61
C GLU A 329 -12.45 6.23 -5.26
N ARG A 330 -11.47 5.32 -5.14
CA ARG A 330 -10.11 5.45 -5.69
C ARG A 330 -9.41 6.75 -5.25
N ARG A 331 -9.62 7.15 -4.00
CA ARG A 331 -8.93 8.30 -3.40
C ARG A 331 -7.64 7.88 -2.71
N TRP A 332 -7.66 6.70 -2.10
CA TRP A 332 -6.52 6.15 -1.38
C TRP A 332 -5.95 4.96 -2.11
N TYR A 333 -4.63 4.92 -2.18
CA TYR A 333 -3.87 3.86 -2.81
C TYR A 333 -2.74 3.41 -1.89
N ARG A 334 -2.17 2.24 -2.17
CA ARG A 334 -0.88 1.81 -1.64
C ARG A 334 -0.06 1.17 -2.75
N TYR A 335 1.26 1.17 -2.59
CA TYR A 335 2.09 0.27 -3.39
C TYR A 335 1.93 -1.18 -2.92
N HIS A 336 2.13 -2.11 -3.84
CA HIS A 336 2.36 -3.51 -3.50
C HIS A 336 3.61 -3.64 -2.62
N HIS A 337 3.59 -4.47 -1.57
CA HIS A 337 4.63 -4.49 -0.54
C HIS A 337 6.06 -4.64 -1.08
N LEU A 338 6.32 -5.67 -1.92
CA LEU A 338 7.65 -5.86 -2.53
C LEU A 338 8.09 -4.69 -3.42
N PHE A 339 7.15 -4.01 -4.08
CA PHE A 339 7.48 -2.88 -4.92
C PHE A 339 7.82 -1.65 -4.06
N ALA A 340 7.08 -1.42 -2.98
CA ALA A 340 7.39 -0.38 -2.00
C ALA A 340 8.80 -0.54 -1.41
N ASP A 341 9.16 -1.77 -1.00
CA ASP A 341 10.49 -2.08 -0.45
C ASP A 341 11.61 -1.77 -1.46
N LEU A 342 11.45 -2.19 -2.71
CA LEU A 342 12.39 -1.87 -3.79
C LEU A 342 12.56 -0.37 -3.95
N LEU A 343 11.45 0.36 -4.06
CA LEU A 343 11.47 1.80 -4.31
C LEU A 343 12.13 2.55 -3.15
N ARG A 344 11.86 2.16 -1.91
CA ARG A 344 12.50 2.71 -0.69
C ARG A 344 14.00 2.45 -0.67
N GLN A 345 14.44 1.25 -1.02
CA GLN A 345 15.86 0.93 -1.11
C GLN A 345 16.56 1.76 -2.20
N ARG A 346 15.95 1.89 -3.38
CA ARG A 346 16.48 2.71 -4.48
C ARG A 346 16.49 4.20 -4.15
N LEU A 347 15.49 4.70 -3.44
CA LEU A 347 15.47 6.07 -2.93
C LEU A 347 16.62 6.32 -1.95
N GLY A 348 16.90 5.36 -1.04
CA GLY A 348 18.01 5.44 -0.10
C GLY A 348 19.41 5.43 -0.74
N GLN A 349 19.54 4.93 -1.97
CA GLN A 349 20.79 4.99 -2.75
C GLN A 349 20.99 6.34 -3.47
N LYS A 350 19.94 7.17 -3.57
CA LYS A 350 20.04 8.54 -4.10
C LYS A 350 20.61 9.49 -3.02
N ALA A 351 20.75 10.77 -3.37
CA ALA A 351 21.32 11.79 -2.49
C ALA A 351 20.78 11.70 -1.05
N ALA A 352 21.69 11.68 -0.07
CA ALA A 352 21.41 11.36 1.33
C ALA A 352 20.31 12.23 1.97
N ASP A 353 20.15 13.47 1.52
CA ASP A 353 19.20 14.43 2.12
C ASP A 353 17.77 14.33 1.55
N LEU A 354 17.59 13.71 0.38
CA LEU A 354 16.31 13.67 -0.31
C LEU A 354 15.22 12.90 0.48
N PRO A 355 15.49 11.70 1.04
CA PRO A 355 14.49 10.99 1.84
C PRO A 355 14.00 11.82 3.03
N ALA A 356 14.92 12.47 3.76
CA ALA A 356 14.57 13.27 4.93
C ALA A 356 13.68 14.47 4.56
N GLU A 357 13.94 15.12 3.43
CA GLU A 357 13.09 16.21 2.93
C GLU A 357 11.68 15.74 2.55
N LEU A 358 11.56 14.59 1.88
CA LEU A 358 10.26 14.01 1.54
C LEU A 358 9.46 13.67 2.81
N HIS A 359 10.13 13.09 3.83
CA HIS A 359 9.50 12.82 5.12
C HIS A 359 9.06 14.11 5.83
N ARG A 360 9.83 15.21 5.80
CA ARG A 360 9.37 16.49 6.37
C ARG A 360 8.11 17.03 5.68
N ARG A 361 8.04 16.96 4.34
CA ARG A 361 6.85 17.38 3.59
C ARG A 361 5.63 16.51 3.93
N ALA A 362 5.83 15.20 3.98
CA ALA A 362 4.79 14.26 4.39
C ALA A 362 4.30 14.56 5.82
N SER A 363 5.21 14.82 6.75
CA SER A 363 4.89 15.15 8.14
C SER A 363 3.97 16.38 8.23
N ARG A 364 4.35 17.47 7.55
CA ARG A 364 3.56 18.71 7.52
C ARG A 364 2.17 18.50 6.93
N TRP A 365 2.06 17.80 5.80
CA TRP A 365 0.77 17.54 5.18
C TRP A 365 -0.15 16.72 6.09
N HIS A 366 0.38 15.67 6.72
CA HIS A 366 -0.41 14.84 7.64
C HIS A 366 -0.90 15.66 8.84
N GLU A 367 -0.05 16.54 9.37
CA GLU A 367 -0.44 17.42 10.46
C GLU A 367 -1.54 18.40 10.08
N GLU A 368 -1.43 19.07 8.93
CA GLU A 368 -2.44 20.01 8.41
C GLU A 368 -3.80 19.32 8.17
N ASN A 369 -3.79 17.99 7.96
CA ASN A 369 -4.99 17.17 7.77
C ASN A 369 -5.43 16.43 9.05
N GLY A 370 -4.87 16.75 10.23
CA GLY A 370 -5.25 16.18 11.51
C GLY A 370 -4.80 14.73 11.74
N LEU A 371 -3.87 14.22 10.93
CA LEU A 371 -3.32 12.87 11.01
C LEU A 371 -2.02 12.85 11.84
N GLU A 372 -2.13 13.21 13.12
CA GLU A 372 -0.97 13.48 14.00
C GLU A 372 0.00 12.29 14.15
N ILE A 373 -0.51 11.05 14.25
CA ILE A 373 0.35 9.86 14.41
C ILE A 373 1.20 9.65 13.15
N ALA A 374 0.61 9.81 11.97
CA ALA A 374 1.34 9.71 10.71
C ALA A 374 2.32 10.88 10.54
N ALA A 375 1.93 12.09 10.94
CA ALA A 375 2.82 13.24 10.98
C ALA A 375 4.05 12.97 11.85
N PHE A 376 3.85 12.38 13.03
CA PHE A 376 4.92 12.01 13.96
C PHE A 376 5.84 10.95 13.36
N HIS A 377 5.30 9.88 12.76
CA HIS A 377 6.11 8.86 12.10
C HIS A 377 7.02 9.44 11.02
N HIS A 378 6.50 10.35 10.20
CA HIS A 378 7.31 11.01 9.18
C HIS A 378 8.33 11.99 9.78
N ALA A 379 8.01 12.76 10.83
CA ALA A 379 8.98 13.62 11.52
C ALA A 379 10.13 12.81 12.13
N ALA A 380 9.79 11.69 12.79
CA ALA A 380 10.75 10.75 13.36
C ALA A 380 11.68 10.15 12.29
N ALA A 381 11.11 9.71 11.16
CA ALA A 381 11.88 9.16 10.04
C ALA A 381 12.78 10.19 9.34
N ALA A 382 12.39 11.48 9.36
CA ALA A 382 13.22 12.58 8.86
C ALA A 382 14.37 12.97 9.81
N ASN A 383 14.44 12.41 11.03
CA ASN A 383 15.23 12.94 12.14
C ASN A 383 14.94 14.42 12.42
N ASP A 384 13.70 14.87 12.20
CA ASP A 384 13.25 16.22 12.54
C ASP A 384 12.77 16.23 14.00
N PHE A 385 13.73 16.30 14.91
CA PHE A 385 13.50 16.23 16.36
C PHE A 385 12.58 17.35 16.85
N ALA A 386 12.71 18.56 16.31
CA ALA A 386 11.87 19.69 16.70
C ALA A 386 10.40 19.46 16.33
N SER A 387 10.13 18.95 15.12
CA SER A 387 8.77 18.59 14.72
C SER A 387 8.24 17.39 15.51
N ALA A 388 9.05 16.36 15.71
CA ALA A 388 8.66 15.16 16.46
C ALA A 388 8.33 15.48 17.93
N GLU A 389 9.17 16.29 18.60
CA GLU A 389 8.92 16.81 19.94
C GLU A 389 7.58 17.55 20.00
N ARG A 390 7.38 18.52 19.10
CA ARG A 390 6.15 19.33 19.07
C ARG A 390 4.90 18.48 18.84
N LEU A 391 4.98 17.44 18.00
CA LEU A 391 3.87 16.51 17.75
C LEU A 391 3.61 15.58 18.94
N ILE A 392 4.66 15.14 19.65
CA ILE A 392 4.54 14.40 20.92
C ILE A 392 3.84 15.25 21.97
N GLU A 393 4.22 16.51 22.10
CA GLU A 393 3.68 17.45 23.08
C GLU A 393 2.21 17.81 22.79
N GLY A 394 1.90 18.14 21.53
CA GLY A 394 0.58 18.53 21.08
C GLY A 394 0.03 19.79 21.74
N GLY A 395 -1.29 20.02 21.58
CA GLY A 395 -2.01 21.17 22.13
C GLY A 395 -2.34 21.08 23.63
N GLY A 396 -1.53 20.37 24.44
CA GLY A 396 -1.72 20.21 25.89
C GLY A 396 -2.05 18.79 26.36
N MET A 397 -2.27 17.85 25.43
CA MET A 397 -2.41 16.42 25.70
C MET A 397 -1.37 15.66 24.86
N PRO A 398 -0.38 15.01 25.48
CA PRO A 398 0.66 14.28 24.75
C PRO A 398 0.14 13.18 23.82
N LEU A 399 0.83 12.92 22.71
CA LEU A 399 0.44 11.96 21.66
C LEU A 399 0.20 10.54 22.18
N HIS A 400 0.96 10.08 23.18
CA HIS A 400 0.77 8.76 23.78
C HIS A 400 -0.58 8.63 24.52
N PHE A 401 -1.11 9.72 25.08
CA PHE A 401 -2.46 9.72 25.63
C PHE A 401 -3.56 9.88 24.57
N ARG A 402 -3.17 10.19 23.32
CA ARG A 402 -4.06 10.30 22.15
C ARG A 402 -3.99 9.05 21.24
N GLY A 403 -3.47 7.94 21.74
CA GLY A 403 -3.39 6.65 21.03
C GLY A 403 -2.01 6.31 20.44
N GLY A 404 -1.04 7.23 20.49
CA GLY A 404 0.30 7.04 19.93
C GLY A 404 1.32 6.36 20.87
N VAL A 405 0.90 5.50 21.79
CA VAL A 405 1.81 4.91 22.81
C VAL A 405 2.97 4.13 22.17
N ALA A 406 2.66 3.17 21.30
CA ALA A 406 3.67 2.30 20.71
C ALA A 406 4.63 3.03 19.75
N PRO A 407 4.15 3.88 18.82
CA PRO A 407 5.03 4.72 17.99
C PRO A 407 6.03 5.55 18.79
N VAL A 408 5.54 6.24 19.83
CA VAL A 408 6.37 7.14 20.64
C VAL A 408 7.36 6.33 21.49
N LEU A 409 6.94 5.22 22.09
CA LEU A 409 7.84 4.34 22.85
C LEU A 409 8.97 3.81 21.97
N HIS A 410 8.62 3.27 20.81
CA HIS A 410 9.60 2.65 19.91
C HIS A 410 10.63 3.67 19.42
N TRP A 411 10.17 4.86 19.03
CA TRP A 411 11.07 5.93 18.61
C TRP A 411 11.98 6.38 19.75
N LEU A 412 11.44 6.73 20.93
CA LEU A 412 12.23 7.19 22.07
C LEU A 412 13.25 6.14 22.54
N ALA A 413 12.87 4.85 22.53
CA ALA A 413 13.78 3.76 22.87
C ALA A 413 14.89 3.52 21.83
N SER A 414 14.70 3.98 20.59
CA SER A 414 15.70 3.90 19.52
C SER A 414 16.72 5.05 19.53
N LEU A 415 16.45 6.13 20.27
CA LEU A 415 17.31 7.30 20.29
C LEU A 415 18.53 7.09 21.21
N PRO A 416 19.71 7.58 20.80
CA PRO A 416 20.87 7.59 21.69
C PRO A 416 20.67 8.64 22.81
N PRO A 417 21.20 8.41 24.03
CA PRO A 417 21.03 9.33 25.16
C PRO A 417 21.42 10.77 24.87
N GLU A 418 22.47 10.98 24.05
CA GLU A 418 22.95 12.31 23.68
C GLU A 418 21.88 13.15 22.97
N ARG A 419 20.98 12.50 22.21
CA ARG A 419 19.84 13.17 21.56
C ARG A 419 18.72 13.49 22.53
N LEU A 420 18.49 12.63 23.52
CA LEU A 420 17.50 12.89 24.57
C LEU A 420 17.97 14.03 25.49
N ASP A 421 19.28 14.15 25.74
CA ASP A 421 19.86 15.24 26.52
C ASP A 421 19.74 16.60 25.81
N GLU A 422 19.84 16.61 24.48
CA GLU A 422 19.64 17.80 23.64
C GLU A 422 18.18 18.31 23.68
N TYR A 423 17.21 17.41 23.92
CA TYR A 423 15.77 17.70 24.01
C TYR A 423 15.16 17.12 25.31
N PRO A 424 15.32 17.78 26.47
CA PRO A 424 14.91 17.21 27.78
C PRO A 424 13.42 16.89 27.92
N SER A 425 12.56 17.49 27.10
CA SER A 425 11.14 17.13 26.99
C SER A 425 10.94 15.68 26.56
N LEU A 426 11.80 15.15 25.70
CA LEU A 426 11.76 13.75 25.24
C LEU A 426 12.01 12.77 26.38
N TRP A 427 12.90 13.11 27.32
CA TRP A 427 13.08 12.31 28.54
C TRP A 427 11.79 12.26 29.38
N THR A 428 11.10 13.39 29.54
CA THR A 428 9.83 13.42 30.28
C THR A 428 8.72 12.65 29.57
N ALA A 429 8.66 12.73 28.24
CA ALA A 429 7.74 11.94 27.43
C ALA A 429 8.05 10.44 27.54
N TYR A 430 9.33 10.07 27.53
CA TYR A 430 9.76 8.67 27.63
C TYR A 430 9.35 8.07 28.97
N ALA A 431 9.63 8.76 30.08
CA ALA A 431 9.21 8.33 31.40
C ALA A 431 7.68 8.20 31.53
N SER A 432 6.92 9.12 30.91
CA SER A 432 5.45 9.06 30.87
C SER A 432 4.96 7.82 30.12
N VAL A 433 5.55 7.51 28.96
CA VAL A 433 5.18 6.34 28.16
C VAL A 433 5.57 5.01 28.84
N LEU A 434 6.74 4.96 29.48
CA LEU A 434 7.16 3.79 30.28
C LEU A 434 6.18 3.52 31.42
N LEU A 435 5.71 4.57 32.09
CA LEU A 435 4.71 4.47 33.14
C LEU A 435 3.37 3.94 32.60
N VAL A 436 2.87 4.49 31.49
CA VAL A 436 1.60 4.05 30.86
C VAL A 436 1.67 2.59 30.38
N THR A 437 2.84 2.15 29.95
CA THR A 437 3.06 0.75 29.51
C THR A 437 3.42 -0.21 30.64
N GLY A 438 3.43 0.26 31.90
CA GLY A 438 3.69 -0.56 33.09
C GLY A 438 5.17 -0.95 33.28
N GLN A 439 6.11 -0.31 32.55
CA GLN A 439 7.55 -0.56 32.67
C GLN A 439 8.16 0.21 33.86
N GLU A 440 7.60 0.02 35.06
CA GLU A 440 7.91 0.81 36.26
C GLU A 440 9.40 0.85 36.61
N ALA A 441 10.13 -0.26 36.39
CA ALA A 441 11.55 -0.36 36.71
C ALA A 441 12.42 0.65 35.94
N ALA A 442 12.00 1.02 34.72
CA ALA A 442 12.72 1.96 33.87
C ALA A 442 12.30 3.43 34.10
N VAL A 443 11.20 3.68 34.82
CA VAL A 443 10.66 5.05 35.00
C VAL A 443 11.61 5.93 35.81
N GLU A 444 12.04 5.52 37.00
CA GLU A 444 12.89 6.36 37.86
C GLU A 444 14.28 6.67 37.24
N PRO A 445 15.00 5.70 36.64
CA PRO A 445 16.24 6.00 35.93
C PRO A 445 16.04 7.03 34.80
N THR A 446 14.94 6.92 34.06
CA THR A 446 14.59 7.85 32.97
C THR A 446 14.26 9.25 33.50
N LEU A 447 13.57 9.36 34.63
CA LEU A 447 13.30 10.64 35.29
C LEU A 447 14.58 11.29 35.84
N ALA A 448 15.50 10.51 36.40
CA ALA A 448 16.79 11.01 36.87
C ALA A 448 17.63 11.57 35.70
N ALA A 449 17.60 10.91 34.54
CA ALA A 449 18.22 11.42 33.32
C ALA A 449 17.56 12.74 32.86
N ALA A 450 16.23 12.81 32.89
CA ALA A 450 15.50 14.05 32.60
C ALA A 450 15.96 15.22 33.50
N GLU A 451 16.11 14.98 34.80
CA GLU A 451 16.57 16.00 35.74
C GLU A 451 18.02 16.41 35.50
N ALA A 452 18.90 15.46 35.18
CA ALA A 452 20.29 15.74 34.83
C ALA A 452 20.38 16.64 33.58
N ALA A 453 19.58 16.35 32.54
CA ALA A 453 19.49 17.16 31.33
C ALA A 453 18.87 18.56 31.59
N LEU A 454 17.96 18.68 32.56
CA LEU A 454 17.33 19.94 32.96
C LEU A 454 18.15 20.78 33.96
N ALA A 455 19.14 20.19 34.63
CA ALA A 455 19.99 20.86 35.63
C ALA A 455 20.81 22.04 35.08
N PRO A 456 21.48 21.95 33.91
CA PRO A 456 22.26 23.06 33.37
C PRO A 456 21.40 24.18 32.77
N LEU A 457 20.10 23.95 32.52
CA LEU A 457 19.22 24.91 31.86
C LEU A 457 18.68 25.97 32.84
N PRO A 458 18.53 27.24 32.40
CA PRO A 458 17.99 28.29 33.26
C PRO A 458 16.53 27.99 33.63
N ALA A 459 16.17 28.35 34.86
CA ALA A 459 14.78 28.26 35.33
C ALA A 459 13.92 29.28 34.56
N ASN A 460 13.02 28.78 33.72
CA ASN A 460 12.05 29.55 32.97
C ASN A 460 10.72 28.79 32.96
N ALA A 461 9.68 29.39 32.38
CA ALA A 461 8.36 28.77 32.36
C ALA A 461 8.36 27.36 31.75
N THR A 462 9.17 27.11 30.71
CA THR A 462 9.24 25.82 30.01
C THR A 462 10.04 24.78 30.79
N THR A 463 11.21 25.13 31.32
CA THR A 463 12.01 24.20 32.13
C THR A 463 11.32 23.88 33.46
N ASN A 464 10.60 24.84 34.05
CA ASN A 464 9.75 24.58 35.22
C ASN A 464 8.58 23.65 34.88
N ASP A 465 7.93 23.80 33.72
CA ASP A 465 6.88 22.88 33.29
C ASP A 465 7.40 21.44 33.20
N LEU A 466 8.58 21.24 32.59
CA LEU A 466 9.21 19.93 32.49
C LEU A 466 9.55 19.33 33.86
N ARG A 467 10.09 20.13 34.79
CA ARG A 467 10.31 19.71 36.19
C ARG A 467 8.99 19.35 36.90
N GLY A 468 7.92 20.09 36.61
CA GLY A 468 6.58 19.79 37.08
C GLY A 468 6.05 18.45 36.57
N ARG A 469 6.32 18.11 35.30
CA ARG A 469 5.96 16.81 34.71
C ARG A 469 6.74 15.66 35.35
N VAL A 470 8.04 15.84 35.60
CA VAL A 470 8.86 14.86 36.34
C VAL A 470 8.23 14.57 37.70
N ALA A 471 7.87 15.61 38.46
CA ALA A 471 7.18 15.45 39.73
C ALA A 471 5.80 14.79 39.58
N ALA A 472 5.05 15.11 38.52
CA ALA A 472 3.76 14.49 38.24
C ALA A 472 3.89 12.99 37.95
N ILE A 473 4.93 12.56 37.22
CA ILE A 473 5.20 11.14 36.94
C ILE A 473 5.62 10.42 38.22
N ARG A 474 6.51 11.01 39.04
CA ARG A 474 6.87 10.45 40.37
C ARG A 474 5.67 10.30 41.29
N SER A 475 4.73 11.25 41.27
CA SER A 475 3.50 11.13 42.06
C SER A 475 2.67 9.92 41.65
N THR A 476 2.63 9.57 40.35
CA THR A 476 1.94 8.35 39.90
C THR A 476 2.68 7.09 40.36
N LEU A 477 4.01 7.06 40.28
CA LEU A 477 4.81 5.93 40.76
C LEU A 477 4.66 5.73 42.28
N ALA A 478 4.57 6.83 43.05
CA ALA A 478 4.28 6.78 44.47
C ALA A 478 2.87 6.23 44.74
N ALA A 479 1.88 6.56 43.90
CA ALA A 479 0.53 6.02 44.01
C ALA A 479 0.50 4.50 43.75
N THR A 480 1.18 4.00 42.71
CA THR A 480 1.22 2.54 42.42
C THR A 480 1.92 1.76 43.54
N ARG A 481 2.89 2.38 44.21
CA ARG A 481 3.60 1.83 45.38
C ARG A 481 2.92 2.11 46.73
N GLN A 482 1.75 2.75 46.74
CA GLN A 482 1.01 3.15 47.94
C GLN A 482 1.80 4.02 48.94
N GLN A 483 2.73 4.83 48.44
CA GLN A 483 3.57 5.74 49.23
C GLN A 483 2.88 7.10 49.41
N ILE A 484 1.84 7.15 50.25
CA ILE A 484 0.94 8.32 50.39
C ILE A 484 1.68 9.65 50.70
N PRO A 485 2.67 9.71 51.63
CA PRO A 485 3.40 10.96 51.89
C PRO A 485 4.18 11.46 50.66
N ALA A 486 4.83 10.55 49.92
CA ALA A 486 5.56 10.89 48.70
C ALA A 486 4.61 11.32 47.58
N LEU A 487 3.45 10.66 47.46
CA LEU A 487 2.40 11.02 46.51
C LEU A 487 1.93 12.46 46.70
N ILE A 488 1.64 12.88 47.95
CA ILE A 488 1.21 14.25 48.25
C ILE A 488 2.33 15.25 47.93
N SER A 489 3.55 15.00 48.42
CA SER A 489 4.69 15.88 48.21
C SER A 489 4.98 16.11 46.72
N HIS A 490 5.04 15.03 45.93
CA HIS A 490 5.29 15.13 44.49
C HIS A 490 4.12 15.77 43.74
N SER A 491 2.88 15.54 44.15
CA SER A 491 1.70 16.16 43.54
C SER A 491 1.68 17.68 43.75
N GLN A 492 1.99 18.14 44.97
CA GLN A 492 2.07 19.57 45.28
C GLN A 492 3.22 20.25 44.51
N GLN A 493 4.39 19.60 44.46
CA GLN A 493 5.53 20.09 43.68
C GLN A 493 5.20 20.20 42.19
N ALA A 494 4.51 19.19 41.64
CA ALA A 494 4.07 19.21 40.25
C ALA A 494 3.11 20.38 39.97
N LEU A 495 2.07 20.56 40.78
CA LEU A 495 1.08 21.63 40.57
C LEU A 495 1.67 23.05 40.72
N ALA A 496 2.71 23.22 41.53
CA ALA A 496 3.44 24.47 41.68
C ALA A 496 4.30 24.82 40.44
N LEU A 497 4.78 23.82 39.71
CA LEU A 497 5.72 23.97 38.60
C LEU A 497 5.08 23.88 37.21
N LEU A 498 4.00 23.09 37.07
CA LEU A 498 3.27 22.89 35.81
C LEU A 498 2.60 24.18 35.34
N LYS A 499 2.75 24.51 34.05
CA LYS A 499 2.05 25.65 33.42
C LYS A 499 0.54 25.47 33.53
N PRO A 500 -0.25 26.55 33.67
CA PRO A 500 -1.71 26.48 33.70
C PRO A 500 -2.31 25.77 32.47
N ALA A 501 -1.70 25.91 31.30
CA ALA A 501 -2.13 25.26 30.06
C ALA A 501 -1.81 23.76 29.98
N ASN A 502 -1.01 23.20 30.90
CA ASN A 502 -0.65 21.77 30.92
C ASN A 502 -1.75 20.94 31.59
N LEU A 503 -2.94 20.97 30.98
CA LEU A 503 -4.16 20.47 31.61
C LEU A 503 -4.11 18.95 31.85
N ALA A 504 -3.44 18.17 31.00
CA ALA A 504 -3.33 16.72 31.17
C ALA A 504 -2.59 16.31 32.46
N PHE A 505 -1.38 16.82 32.66
CA PHE A 505 -0.61 16.51 33.87
C PHE A 505 -1.22 17.16 35.12
N ARG A 506 -1.82 18.36 35.01
CA ARG A 506 -2.50 19.00 36.15
C ARG A 506 -3.74 18.24 36.59
N THR A 507 -4.60 17.83 35.66
CA THR A 507 -5.84 17.09 35.94
C THR A 507 -5.53 15.76 36.63
N SER A 508 -4.59 14.97 36.06
CA SER A 508 -4.19 13.70 36.66
C SER A 508 -3.56 13.89 38.05
N THR A 509 -2.75 14.93 38.23
CA THR A 509 -2.12 15.24 39.52
C THR A 509 -3.12 15.68 40.59
N ASN A 510 -4.08 16.54 40.25
CA ASN A 510 -5.15 16.94 41.16
C ASN A 510 -6.01 15.73 41.57
N TRP A 511 -6.31 14.82 40.65
CA TRP A 511 -7.05 13.60 41.01
C TRP A 511 -6.28 12.73 42.02
N LYS A 512 -4.97 12.52 41.79
CA LYS A 512 -4.12 11.76 42.71
C LYS A 512 -4.03 12.44 44.09
N LEU A 513 -3.99 13.77 44.13
CA LEU A 513 -3.99 14.53 45.38
C LEU A 513 -5.32 14.35 46.14
N GLY A 514 -6.46 14.38 45.43
CA GLY A 514 -7.77 14.09 46.01
C GLY A 514 -7.85 12.67 46.60
N TYR A 515 -7.34 11.68 45.87
CA TYR A 515 -7.26 10.30 46.33
C TYR A 515 -6.38 10.15 47.58
N ALA A 516 -5.22 10.80 47.61
CA ALA A 516 -4.32 10.76 48.74
C ALA A 516 -4.94 11.37 50.01
N PHE A 517 -5.62 12.51 49.88
CA PHE A 517 -6.30 13.17 51.01
C PHE A 517 -7.51 12.37 51.50
N GLN A 518 -8.25 11.74 50.60
CA GLN A 518 -9.33 10.84 50.97
C GLN A 518 -8.82 9.67 51.83
N LEU A 519 -7.69 9.06 51.46
CA LEU A 519 -7.07 7.98 52.26
C LEU A 519 -6.56 8.46 53.63
N GLN A 520 -6.20 9.74 53.76
CA GLN A 520 -5.80 10.36 55.03
C GLN A 520 -6.99 10.83 55.89
N GLY A 521 -8.21 10.80 55.36
CA GLY A 521 -9.41 11.30 56.02
C GLY A 521 -9.57 12.83 55.97
N ASP A 522 -8.76 13.55 55.18
CA ASP A 522 -8.94 14.98 54.95
C ASP A 522 -9.97 15.22 53.84
N HIS A 523 -11.25 15.05 54.19
CA HIS A 523 -12.37 15.19 53.25
C HIS A 523 -12.47 16.60 52.66
N GLN A 524 -12.01 17.64 53.37
CA GLN A 524 -12.07 19.01 52.86
C GLN A 524 -11.07 19.19 51.70
N ALA A 525 -9.81 18.80 51.92
CA ALA A 525 -8.77 18.89 50.89
C ALA A 525 -9.07 17.95 49.71
N ALA A 526 -9.59 16.74 49.99
CA ALA A 526 -9.99 15.80 48.95
C ALA A 526 -11.09 16.34 48.03
N ARG A 527 -12.15 16.93 48.59
CA ARG A 527 -13.23 17.56 47.80
C ARG A 527 -12.73 18.71 46.95
N GLN A 528 -11.85 19.55 47.48
CA GLN A 528 -11.28 20.66 46.71
C GLN A 528 -10.52 20.13 45.48
N ALA A 529 -9.64 19.16 45.69
CA ALA A 529 -8.85 18.57 44.60
C ALA A 529 -9.74 17.89 43.54
N TYR A 530 -10.76 17.12 43.93
CA TYR A 530 -11.68 16.52 42.97
C TYR A 530 -12.55 17.54 42.22
N ASN A 531 -12.98 18.63 42.86
CA ASN A 531 -13.73 19.68 42.18
C ASN A 531 -12.87 20.41 41.12
N GLU A 532 -11.57 20.60 41.37
CA GLU A 532 -10.64 21.13 40.38
C GLU A 532 -10.49 20.19 39.17
N VAL A 533 -10.51 18.86 39.39
CA VAL A 533 -10.51 17.86 38.32
C VAL A 533 -11.78 17.95 37.48
N VAL A 534 -12.95 18.02 38.12
CA VAL A 534 -14.24 18.15 37.41
C VAL A 534 -14.27 19.44 36.57
N GLY A 535 -13.84 20.57 37.14
CA GLY A 535 -13.78 21.84 36.41
C GLY A 535 -12.83 21.80 35.22
N THR A 536 -11.65 21.18 35.36
CA THR A 536 -10.68 21.05 34.27
C THR A 536 -11.13 20.04 33.21
N GLY A 537 -11.75 18.95 33.64
CA GLY A 537 -12.27 17.89 32.80
C GLY A 537 -13.41 18.36 31.88
N GLN A 538 -14.29 19.24 32.39
CA GLN A 538 -15.32 19.90 31.58
C GLN A 538 -14.75 20.81 30.48
N ILE A 539 -13.62 21.48 30.73
CA ILE A 539 -12.94 22.35 29.76
C ILE A 539 -12.21 21.52 28.68
N THR A 540 -11.62 20.40 29.07
CA THR A 540 -10.74 19.58 28.20
C THR A 540 -11.43 18.40 27.52
N GLY A 541 -12.66 18.08 27.90
CA GLY A 541 -13.34 16.86 27.47
C GLY A 541 -12.71 15.58 28.06
N ASN A 542 -11.96 15.67 29.16
CA ASN A 542 -11.34 14.51 29.79
C ASN A 542 -12.35 13.72 30.64
N VAL A 543 -13.09 12.83 29.98
CA VAL A 543 -14.18 12.05 30.60
C VAL A 543 -13.66 11.13 31.71
N ILE A 544 -12.48 10.53 31.54
CA ILE A 544 -11.95 9.51 32.46
C ILE A 544 -11.65 10.13 33.84
N PHE A 545 -10.83 11.19 33.91
CA PHE A 545 -10.52 11.80 35.19
C PHE A 545 -11.72 12.51 35.82
N THR A 546 -12.64 13.05 35.00
CA THR A 546 -13.90 13.62 35.49
C THR A 546 -14.75 12.57 36.19
N ALA A 547 -14.97 11.42 35.55
CA ALA A 547 -15.73 10.32 36.12
C ALA A 547 -15.07 9.79 37.41
N MET A 548 -13.74 9.60 37.42
CA MET A 548 -13.03 9.16 38.62
C MET A 548 -13.10 10.17 39.77
N ALA A 549 -13.08 11.47 39.48
CA ALA A 549 -13.26 12.51 40.50
C ALA A 549 -14.70 12.53 41.06
N LEU A 550 -15.71 12.37 40.20
CA LEU A 550 -17.11 12.27 40.60
C LEU A 550 -17.37 11.01 41.45
N LEU A 551 -16.74 9.88 41.13
CA LEU A 551 -16.77 8.69 41.97
C LEU A 551 -16.18 8.95 43.36
N GLY A 552 -15.05 9.65 43.43
CA GLY A 552 -14.44 10.08 44.70
C GLY A 552 -15.36 10.99 45.52
N LEU A 553 -15.95 12.01 44.89
CA LEU A 553 -16.93 12.91 45.52
C LEU A 553 -18.19 12.16 46.00
N GLY A 554 -18.70 11.23 45.20
CA GLY A 554 -19.86 10.42 45.55
C GLY A 554 -19.60 9.48 46.72
N THR A 555 -18.41 8.88 46.78
CA THR A 555 -17.98 8.00 47.88
C THR A 555 -17.89 8.79 49.19
N MET A 556 -17.25 9.96 49.17
CA MET A 556 -17.17 10.80 50.37
C MET A 556 -18.57 11.27 50.81
N ALA A 557 -19.42 11.74 49.90
CA ALA A 557 -20.78 12.15 50.24
C ALA A 557 -21.61 11.00 50.85
N HIS A 558 -21.36 9.77 50.43
CA HIS A 558 -21.96 8.59 51.03
C HIS A 558 -21.45 8.35 52.47
N GLU A 559 -20.14 8.44 52.70
CA GLU A 559 -19.51 8.33 54.02
C GLU A 559 -20.01 9.42 54.99
N ASP A 560 -20.27 10.62 54.49
CA ASP A 560 -20.84 11.75 55.25
C ASP A 560 -22.36 11.63 55.51
N GLY A 561 -23.03 10.63 54.92
CA GLY A 561 -24.47 10.41 55.03
C GLY A 561 -25.35 11.25 54.10
N ASP A 562 -24.78 12.05 53.18
CA ASP A 562 -25.51 12.82 52.18
C ASP A 562 -25.82 11.95 50.93
N LEU A 563 -26.77 11.03 51.11
CA LEU A 563 -27.18 10.07 50.07
C LEU A 563 -27.72 10.75 48.79
N ARG A 564 -28.23 11.99 48.90
CA ARG A 564 -28.75 12.73 47.75
C ARG A 564 -27.61 13.21 46.87
N ARG A 565 -26.57 13.82 47.44
CA ARG A 565 -25.37 14.24 46.69
C ARG A 565 -24.57 13.05 46.18
N ALA A 566 -24.47 11.97 46.96
CA ALA A 566 -23.81 10.74 46.52
C ALA A 566 -24.45 10.19 45.22
N LYS A 567 -25.79 10.07 45.20
CA LYS A 567 -26.52 9.62 44.01
C LYS A 567 -26.31 10.53 42.81
N GLN A 568 -26.28 11.85 43.02
CA GLN A 568 -26.05 12.83 41.96
C GLN A 568 -24.68 12.62 41.31
N HIS A 569 -23.60 12.62 42.10
CA HIS A 569 -22.24 12.45 41.58
C HIS A 569 -22.04 11.10 40.88
N PHE A 570 -22.60 10.01 41.41
CA PHE A 570 -22.56 8.72 40.73
C PHE A 570 -23.30 8.74 39.39
N SER A 571 -24.46 9.40 39.31
CA SER A 571 -25.22 9.52 38.05
C SER A 571 -24.45 10.35 37.01
N GLU A 572 -23.85 11.46 37.44
CA GLU A 572 -23.01 12.32 36.57
C GLU A 572 -21.74 11.60 36.10
N SER A 573 -21.23 10.61 36.84
CA SER A 573 -20.06 9.82 36.42
C SER A 573 -20.34 8.81 35.30
N LEU A 574 -21.62 8.50 35.04
CA LEU A 574 -22.06 7.51 34.04
C LEU A 574 -22.45 8.15 32.69
N THR A 575 -22.57 9.47 32.64
CA THR A 575 -22.83 10.28 31.44
C THR A 575 -21.55 10.86 30.89
#